data_AF-A0A2M7EJL4-F1
#
_entry.id   AF-A0A2M7EJL4-F1
#
_cell.length_a   1.000
_cell.length_b   1.000
_cell.length_c   1.000
_cell.angle_alpha   90.00
_cell.angle_beta   90.00
_cell.angle_gamma   90.00
#
_symmetry.space_group_name_H-M   'P 1'
#
loop_
_entity.id
_entity.type
_entity.pdbx_description
1 polymer ?
#
loop_
_entity_poly.entity_id
_entity_poly.type
_entity_poly.pdbx_seq_one_letter_code
_entity_poly.pdbx_strand_id
1 'polypeptide(L)'
;MVHYINKLVKKIPPVFYLFAVILLLFVVNSQYVAYPDEFVNILGGKFILEGKIPYRDFFDHHLPGAWYLSALILLFSFGSFVKFRFLWGVVQFLILFFVGRFIQKRNKELFSFYLGFFLIYPIITMYYWTHLFIADGIAFLFFSSLLWMLLVESYQKETKLRTAIYLSLANFIFVFSSLTYIYIALLFYVW
;
A
#
# COMPACT_ATOMS: atom_id res chain seq x y z
N MET A 1 -27.90 29.03 2.21
CA MET A 1 -27.13 27.78 2.02
C MET A 1 -25.64 28.02 1.82
N VAL A 2 -25.23 28.90 0.88
CA VAL A 2 -23.82 29.26 0.61
C VAL A 2 -23.05 29.81 1.83
N HIS A 3 -23.69 30.62 2.69
CA HIS A 3 -23.06 31.14 3.91
C HIS A 3 -22.65 30.05 4.92
N TYR A 4 -23.43 28.97 5.03
CA TYR A 4 -23.15 27.87 5.95
C TYR A 4 -22.04 26.95 5.42
N ILE A 5 -22.01 26.72 4.11
CA ILE A 5 -20.93 25.98 3.43
C ILE A 5 -19.59 26.71 3.64
N ASN A 6 -19.57 28.04 3.49
CA ASN A 6 -18.35 28.83 3.69
C ASN A 6 -17.85 28.84 5.15
N LYS A 7 -18.73 28.71 6.15
CA LYS A 7 -18.32 28.57 7.56
C LYS A 7 -17.74 27.20 7.88
N LEU A 8 -18.26 26.13 7.26
CA LEU A 8 -17.76 24.77 7.43
C LEU A 8 -16.39 24.58 6.75
N VAL A 9 -16.25 25.04 5.50
CA VAL A 9 -15.00 24.95 4.72
C VAL A 9 -13.84 25.66 5.42
N LYS A 10 -14.09 26.81 6.07
CA LYS A 10 -13.08 27.57 6.82
C LYS A 10 -12.57 26.89 8.09
N LYS A 11 -13.26 25.88 8.61
CA LYS A 11 -12.84 25.15 9.83
C LYS A 11 -11.93 23.95 9.54
N ILE A 12 -11.88 23.48 8.30
CA ILE A 12 -11.09 22.31 7.92
C ILE A 12 -9.66 22.76 7.62
N PRO A 13 -8.63 22.26 8.33
CA PRO A 13 -7.25 22.62 8.04
C PRO A 13 -6.86 22.23 6.59
N PRO A 14 -6.05 23.06 5.88
CA PRO A 14 -5.65 22.82 4.50
C PRO A 14 -5.12 21.40 4.20
N VAL A 15 -4.44 20.80 5.18
CA VAL A 15 -3.87 19.44 5.07
C VAL A 15 -4.93 18.35 4.83
N PHE A 16 -6.16 18.54 5.28
CA PHE A 16 -7.23 17.57 5.02
C PHE A 16 -7.66 17.58 3.55
N TYR A 17 -7.70 18.75 2.91
CA TYR A 17 -7.97 18.83 1.48
C TYR A 17 -6.85 18.16 0.69
N LEU A 18 -5.59 18.34 1.11
CA LEU A 18 -4.46 17.62 0.51
C LEU A 18 -4.64 16.10 0.62
N PHE A 19 -4.96 15.57 1.80
CA PHE A 19 -5.19 14.13 1.95
C PHE A 19 -6.39 13.62 1.15
N ALA A 20 -7.46 14.41 1.03
CA ALA A 20 -8.60 14.07 0.20
C ALA A 20 -8.22 14.01 -1.29
N VAL A 21 -7.41 14.95 -1.77
CA VAL A 21 -6.87 14.94 -3.15
C VAL A 21 -5.98 13.72 -3.36
N ILE A 22 -5.08 13.41 -2.44
CA ILE A 22 -4.21 12.23 -2.56
C ILE A 22 -5.05 10.95 -2.59
N LEU A 23 -6.01 10.79 -1.68
CA LEU A 23 -6.92 9.64 -1.68
C LEU A 23 -7.68 9.52 -3.02
N LEU A 24 -8.18 10.64 -3.54
CA LEU A 24 -8.86 10.67 -4.84
C LEU A 24 -7.93 10.18 -5.96
N LEU A 25 -6.66 10.58 -5.97
CA LEU A 25 -5.68 10.11 -6.95
C LEU A 25 -5.47 8.59 -6.85
N PHE A 26 -5.32 8.04 -5.64
CA PHE A 26 -5.21 6.58 -5.46
C PHE A 26 -6.45 5.84 -6.00
N VAL A 27 -7.64 6.34 -5.66
CA VAL A 27 -8.90 5.73 -6.08
C VAL A 27 -9.07 5.81 -7.59
N VAL A 28 -8.89 6.98 -8.19
CA VAL A 28 -9.00 7.17 -9.65
C VAL A 28 -7.99 6.29 -10.39
N ASN A 29 -6.73 6.30 -9.96
CA ASN A 29 -5.68 5.52 -10.62
C ASN A 29 -5.95 4.02 -10.49
N SER A 30 -6.45 3.53 -9.35
CA SER A 30 -6.81 2.10 -9.19
C SER A 30 -7.87 1.62 -10.20
N GLN A 31 -8.69 2.53 -10.74
CA GLN A 31 -9.70 2.19 -11.76
C GLN A 31 -9.17 2.27 -13.20
N TYR A 32 -8.02 2.93 -13.40
CA TYR A 32 -7.41 3.06 -14.71
C TYR A 32 -6.74 1.75 -15.12
N VAL A 33 -7.00 1.32 -16.37
CA VAL A 33 -6.47 0.15 -17.10
C VAL A 33 -6.57 -1.22 -16.40
N ALA A 34 -6.86 -2.29 -17.13
CA ALA A 34 -6.82 -3.65 -16.61
C ALA A 34 -5.59 -4.40 -17.14
N TYR A 35 -4.99 -5.23 -16.29
CA TYR A 35 -3.81 -6.03 -16.64
C TYR A 35 -4.03 -7.52 -16.28
N PRO A 36 -3.67 -8.47 -17.16
CA PRO A 36 -3.96 -9.90 -16.96
C PRO A 36 -3.52 -10.47 -15.61
N ASP A 37 -2.31 -10.12 -15.15
CA ASP A 37 -1.75 -10.65 -13.90
C ASP A 37 -2.56 -10.28 -12.66
N GLU A 38 -3.29 -9.16 -12.72
CA GLU A 38 -4.20 -8.78 -11.64
C GLU A 38 -5.33 -9.81 -11.47
N PHE A 39 -5.86 -10.32 -12.58
CA PHE A 39 -6.92 -11.33 -12.54
C PHE A 39 -6.40 -12.68 -12.05
N VAL A 40 -5.15 -13.03 -12.36
CA VAL A 40 -4.50 -14.24 -11.81
C VAL A 40 -4.42 -14.14 -10.30
N ASN A 41 -4.00 -12.99 -9.77
CA ASN A 41 -3.93 -12.77 -8.33
C ASN A 41 -5.30 -12.81 -7.65
N ILE A 42 -6.31 -12.22 -8.29
CA ILE A 42 -7.69 -12.23 -7.81
C ILE A 42 -8.30 -13.64 -7.84
N LEU A 43 -8.02 -14.41 -8.90
CA LEU A 43 -8.46 -15.81 -8.99
C LEU A 43 -7.79 -16.67 -7.90
N GLY A 44 -6.49 -16.47 -7.65
CA GLY A 44 -5.79 -17.12 -6.54
C GLY A 44 -6.43 -16.81 -5.18
N GLY A 45 -6.79 -15.53 -4.95
CA GLY A 45 -7.53 -15.13 -3.76
C GLY A 45 -8.89 -15.82 -3.62
N LYS A 46 -9.63 -15.97 -4.73
CA LYS A 46 -10.90 -16.72 -4.75
C LYS A 46 -10.71 -18.18 -4.39
N PHE A 47 -9.69 -18.85 -4.93
CA PHE A 47 -9.38 -20.24 -4.59
C PHE A 47 -9.01 -20.42 -3.13
N ILE A 48 -8.26 -19.49 -2.54
CA ILE A 48 -7.98 -19.51 -1.09
C ILE A 48 -9.28 -19.42 -0.28
N LEU A 49 -10.23 -18.56 -0.67
CA LEU A 49 -11.54 -18.47 -0.01
C LEU A 49 -12.40 -19.73 -0.17
N GLU A 50 -12.17 -20.52 -1.22
CA GLU A 50 -12.77 -21.85 -1.42
C GLU A 50 -12.07 -22.96 -0.61
N GLY A 51 -11.04 -22.64 0.19
CA GLY A 51 -10.28 -23.60 0.98
C GLY A 51 -9.19 -24.34 0.21
N LYS A 52 -8.87 -23.91 -1.02
CA LYS A 52 -7.79 -24.48 -1.84
C LYS A 52 -6.43 -23.98 -1.37
N ILE A 53 -5.44 -24.85 -1.47
CA ILE A 53 -4.07 -24.60 -1.03
C ILE A 53 -3.19 -24.26 -2.24
N PRO A 54 -2.49 -23.11 -2.23
CA PRO A 54 -1.46 -22.75 -3.20
C PRO A 54 -0.45 -23.87 -3.46
N TYR A 55 -0.10 -24.10 -4.73
CA TYR A 55 0.84 -25.12 -5.22
C TYR A 55 0.44 -26.58 -5.01
N ARG A 56 -0.70 -26.84 -4.38
CA ARG A 56 -1.31 -28.17 -4.31
C ARG A 56 -2.54 -28.26 -5.21
N ASP A 57 -3.44 -27.30 -5.06
CA ASP A 57 -4.75 -27.31 -5.70
C ASP A 57 -4.82 -26.34 -6.90
N PHE A 58 -3.91 -25.36 -6.95
CA PHE A 58 -3.69 -24.47 -8.09
C PHE A 58 -2.24 -24.00 -8.13
N PHE A 59 -1.72 -23.71 -9.33
CA PHE A 59 -0.33 -23.36 -9.54
C PHE A 59 -0.19 -22.12 -10.41
N ASP A 60 0.73 -21.25 -10.03
CA ASP A 60 1.30 -20.20 -10.86
C ASP A 60 2.75 -19.95 -10.41
N HIS A 61 3.58 -19.38 -11.28
CA HIS A 61 4.99 -19.13 -11.01
C HIS A 61 5.26 -18.02 -9.98
N HIS A 62 4.30 -17.15 -9.70
CA HIS A 62 4.43 -16.12 -8.66
C HIS A 62 4.34 -16.71 -7.25
N LEU A 63 4.87 -15.98 -6.27
CA LEU A 63 4.69 -16.28 -4.84
C LEU A 63 3.25 -15.99 -4.39
N PRO A 64 2.74 -16.69 -3.35
CA PRO A 64 1.31 -16.66 -3.06
C PRO A 64 0.89 -15.43 -2.22
N GLY A 65 1.81 -14.51 -1.92
CA GLY A 65 1.52 -13.33 -1.10
C GLY A 65 0.41 -12.45 -1.67
N ALA A 66 0.41 -12.24 -2.98
CA ALA A 66 -0.65 -11.51 -3.66
C ALA A 66 -2.01 -12.23 -3.55
N TRP A 67 -2.03 -13.56 -3.55
CA TRP A 67 -3.25 -14.37 -3.47
C TRP A 67 -3.88 -14.27 -2.07
N TYR A 68 -3.08 -14.40 -1.01
CA TYR A 68 -3.58 -14.25 0.36
C TYR A 68 -4.08 -12.82 0.63
N LEU A 69 -3.36 -11.79 0.14
CA LEU A 69 -3.82 -10.41 0.25
C LEU A 69 -5.12 -10.19 -0.55
N SER A 70 -5.22 -10.80 -1.73
CA SER A 70 -6.44 -10.73 -2.55
C SER A 70 -7.63 -11.37 -1.84
N ALA A 71 -7.45 -12.53 -1.22
CA ALA A 71 -8.51 -13.20 -0.47
C ALA A 71 -9.09 -12.29 0.62
N LEU A 72 -8.24 -11.56 1.35
CA LEU A 72 -8.69 -10.58 2.36
C LEU A 72 -9.51 -9.45 1.74
N ILE A 73 -9.06 -8.86 0.63
CA ILE A 73 -9.79 -7.76 -0.03
C ILE A 73 -11.11 -8.26 -0.64
N LEU A 74 -11.14 -9.49 -1.18
CA LEU A 74 -12.32 -10.12 -1.75
C LEU A 74 -13.46 -10.30 -0.75
N LEU A 75 -13.15 -10.58 0.53
CA LEU A 75 -14.15 -10.67 1.60
C LEU A 75 -14.95 -9.37 1.73
N PHE A 76 -14.31 -8.21 1.53
CA PHE A 76 -14.95 -6.90 1.63
C PHE A 76 -15.48 -6.38 0.29
N SER A 77 -14.99 -6.90 -0.84
CA SER A 77 -15.47 -6.52 -2.17
C SER A 77 -16.73 -7.27 -2.59
N PHE A 78 -17.12 -8.32 -1.86
CA PHE A 78 -18.24 -9.20 -2.19
C PHE A 78 -18.12 -9.78 -3.61
N GLY A 79 -16.89 -10.09 -4.03
CA GLY A 79 -16.60 -10.63 -5.37
C GLY A 79 -16.69 -9.60 -6.52
N SER A 80 -16.93 -8.32 -6.23
CA SER A 80 -16.97 -7.27 -7.26
C SER A 80 -15.56 -6.75 -7.57
N PHE A 81 -15.15 -6.81 -8.84
CA PHE A 81 -13.87 -6.29 -9.30
C PHE A 81 -13.70 -4.78 -9.08
N VAL A 82 -14.74 -4.00 -9.38
CA VAL A 82 -14.72 -2.54 -9.18
C VAL A 82 -14.54 -2.20 -7.70
N LYS A 83 -15.30 -2.88 -6.81
CA LYS A 83 -15.14 -2.69 -5.36
C LYS A 83 -13.76 -3.15 -4.88
N PHE A 84 -13.24 -4.23 -5.43
CA PHE A 84 -11.90 -4.73 -5.11
C PHE A 84 -10.84 -3.67 -5.40
N ARG A 85 -10.86 -3.06 -6.60
CA ARG A 85 -9.92 -2.00 -6.96
C ARG A 85 -10.08 -0.73 -6.13
N PHE A 86 -11.33 -0.34 -5.84
CA PHE A 86 -11.59 0.78 -4.94
C PHE A 86 -10.96 0.53 -3.56
N LEU A 87 -11.21 -0.64 -2.99
CA LEU A 87 -10.62 -1.04 -1.71
C LEU A 87 -9.09 -1.10 -1.79
N TRP A 88 -8.53 -1.58 -2.89
CA TRP A 88 -7.09 -1.59 -3.09
C TRP A 88 -6.47 -0.18 -3.08
N GLY A 89 -7.08 0.77 -3.80
CA GLY A 89 -6.65 2.17 -3.76
C GLY A 89 -6.72 2.77 -2.34
N VAL A 90 -7.79 2.45 -1.60
CA VAL A 90 -7.93 2.85 -0.19
C VAL A 90 -6.85 2.21 0.69
N VAL A 91 -6.54 0.92 0.50
CA VAL A 91 -5.49 0.21 1.26
C VAL A 91 -4.12 0.84 1.03
N GLN A 92 -3.74 1.11 -0.24
CA GLN A 92 -2.50 1.79 -0.58
C GLN A 92 -2.39 3.16 0.11
N PHE A 93 -3.46 3.96 0.02
CA PHE A 93 -3.55 5.25 0.70
C PHE A 93 -3.38 5.10 2.21
N LEU A 94 -4.10 4.18 2.85
CA LEU A 94 -4.09 4.02 4.30
C LEU A 94 -2.72 3.59 4.82
N ILE A 95 -2.05 2.65 4.15
CA ILE A 95 -0.70 2.20 4.52
C ILE A 95 0.24 3.40 4.55
N LEU A 96 0.31 4.16 3.46
CA LEU A 96 1.17 5.33 3.37
C LEU A 96 0.73 6.46 4.32
N PHE A 97 -0.57 6.70 4.45
CA PHE A 97 -1.09 7.67 5.42
C PHE A 97 -0.60 7.36 6.85
N PHE A 98 -0.66 6.09 7.28
CA PHE A 98 -0.18 5.71 8.61
C PHE A 98 1.35 5.81 8.76
N VAL A 99 2.11 5.54 7.71
CA VAL A 99 3.56 5.83 7.66
C VAL A 99 3.80 7.34 7.85
N GLY A 100 3.08 8.19 7.13
CA GLY A 100 3.15 9.64 7.31
C GLY A 100 2.82 10.09 8.73
N ARG A 101 1.77 9.52 9.34
CA ARG A 101 1.41 9.78 10.74
C ARG A 101 2.47 9.31 11.73
N PHE A 102 3.17 8.22 11.43
CA PHE A 102 4.31 7.75 12.21
C PHE A 102 5.49 8.72 12.10
N ILE A 103 5.87 9.12 10.89
CA ILE A 103 6.96 10.07 10.63
C ILE A 103 6.66 11.40 11.33
N GLN A 104 5.46 11.96 11.16
CA GLN A 104 5.07 13.23 11.78
C GLN A 104 5.24 13.25 13.31
N LYS A 105 5.05 12.10 13.97
CA LYS A 105 5.20 11.97 15.42
C LYS A 105 6.67 11.84 15.86
N ARG A 106 7.55 11.29 15.02
CA ARG A 106 8.93 10.96 15.39
C ARG A 106 9.98 11.90 14.79
N ASN A 107 9.77 12.38 13.58
CA ASN A 107 10.67 13.28 12.88
C ASN A 107 9.88 14.26 11.99
N LYS A 108 9.69 15.49 12.50
CA LYS A 108 8.91 16.53 11.80
C LYS A 108 9.59 17.05 10.54
N GLU A 109 10.92 17.04 10.50
CA GLU A 109 11.68 17.52 9.34
C GLU A 109 11.48 16.56 8.16
N LEU A 110 11.63 15.25 8.39
CA LEU A 110 11.35 14.22 7.37
C LEU A 110 9.89 14.22 6.90
N PHE A 111 8.95 14.63 7.76
CA PHE A 111 7.53 14.63 7.41
C PHE A 111 7.22 15.55 6.21
N SER A 112 7.89 16.68 6.09
CA SER A 112 7.69 17.59 4.94
C SER A 112 8.11 16.95 3.62
N PHE A 113 9.25 16.25 3.61
CA PHE A 113 9.70 15.47 2.45
C PHE A 113 8.76 14.31 2.15
N TYR A 114 8.29 13.63 3.20
CA TYR A 114 7.30 12.56 3.07
C TYR A 114 6.01 13.03 2.42
N LEU A 115 5.50 14.22 2.78
CA LEU A 115 4.29 14.77 2.16
C LEU A 115 4.47 15.00 0.65
N GLY A 116 5.64 15.48 0.23
CA GLY A 116 5.97 15.60 -1.19
C GLY A 116 5.97 14.24 -1.88
N PHE A 117 6.63 13.24 -1.28
CA PHE A 117 6.60 11.86 -1.76
C PHE A 117 5.16 11.32 -1.84
N PHE A 118 4.35 11.47 -0.81
CA PHE A 118 3.00 10.92 -0.74
C PHE A 118 2.06 11.52 -1.79
N LEU A 119 2.26 12.79 -2.14
CA LEU A 119 1.55 13.45 -3.22
C LEU A 119 1.97 12.95 -4.61
N ILE A 120 3.26 12.74 -4.82
CA ILE A 120 3.83 12.33 -6.12
C ILE A 120 3.66 10.82 -6.37
N TYR A 121 3.65 10.02 -5.30
CA TYR A 121 3.55 8.56 -5.35
C TYR A 121 2.48 8.03 -6.31
N PRO A 122 1.18 8.42 -6.19
CA PRO A 122 0.14 7.89 -7.08
C PRO A 122 0.39 8.20 -8.57
N ILE A 123 1.12 9.28 -8.88
CA ILE A 123 1.50 9.65 -10.25
C ILE A 123 2.60 8.72 -10.77
N ILE A 124 3.63 8.48 -9.96
CA ILE A 124 4.72 7.55 -10.29
C ILE A 124 4.18 6.14 -10.48
N THR A 125 3.28 5.69 -9.59
CA THR A 125 2.72 4.35 -9.67
C THR A 125 1.82 4.16 -10.89
N MET A 126 1.21 5.24 -11.38
CA MET A 126 0.47 5.21 -12.64
C MET A 126 1.42 4.95 -13.82
N TYR A 127 2.57 5.62 -13.85
CA TYR A 127 3.57 5.48 -14.92
C TYR A 127 4.19 4.08 -14.97
N TYR A 128 4.53 3.49 -13.82
CA TYR A 128 5.14 2.16 -13.73
C TYR A 128 4.14 1.02 -13.50
N TRP A 129 2.84 1.30 -13.57
CA TRP A 129 1.74 0.33 -13.36
C TRP A 129 1.69 -0.31 -11.97
N THR A 130 2.47 0.18 -11.00
CA THR A 130 2.50 -0.30 -9.61
C THR A 130 1.27 0.11 -8.78
N HIS A 131 0.34 0.85 -9.37
CA HIS A 131 -0.97 1.16 -8.78
C HIS A 131 -1.95 -0.02 -8.87
N LEU A 132 -1.71 -0.97 -9.80
CA LEU A 132 -2.53 -2.17 -10.00
C LEU A 132 -2.28 -3.22 -8.91
N PHE A 133 -3.21 -4.15 -8.73
CA PHE A 133 -3.04 -5.27 -7.79
C PHE A 133 -2.20 -6.40 -8.41
N ILE A 134 -0.94 -6.08 -8.68
CA ILE A 134 0.07 -7.00 -9.21
C ILE A 134 1.19 -7.19 -8.19
N ALA A 135 1.96 -8.27 -8.33
CA ALA A 135 3.07 -8.62 -7.43
C ALA A 135 4.04 -7.44 -7.23
N ASP A 136 4.47 -6.80 -8.33
CA ASP A 136 5.36 -5.64 -8.28
C ASP A 136 4.73 -4.40 -7.63
N GLY A 137 3.42 -4.21 -7.80
CA GLY A 137 2.69 -3.10 -7.17
C GLY A 137 2.65 -3.25 -5.65
N ILE A 138 2.37 -4.46 -5.19
CA ILE A 138 2.40 -4.81 -3.76
C ILE A 138 3.82 -4.62 -3.22
N ALA A 139 4.83 -5.17 -3.90
CA ALA A 139 6.22 -5.03 -3.50
C ALA A 139 6.64 -3.56 -3.42
N PHE A 140 6.31 -2.75 -4.42
CA PHE A 140 6.66 -1.33 -4.46
C PHE A 140 6.01 -0.52 -3.32
N LEU A 141 4.77 -0.84 -2.95
CA LEU A 141 4.09 -0.24 -1.80
C LEU A 141 4.81 -0.54 -0.49
N PHE A 142 5.12 -1.81 -0.23
CA PHE A 142 5.77 -2.21 1.01
C PHE A 142 7.24 -1.80 1.06
N PHE A 143 7.96 -1.82 -0.06
CA PHE A 143 9.29 -1.21 -0.21
C PHE A 143 9.27 0.26 0.22
N SER A 144 8.31 1.03 -0.31
CA SER A 144 8.19 2.46 -0.02
C SER A 144 7.90 2.70 1.46
N SER A 145 7.04 1.89 2.06
CA SER A 145 6.78 1.96 3.50
C SER A 145 8.02 1.64 4.33
N LEU A 146 8.72 0.54 4.01
CA LEU A 146 9.93 0.10 4.69
C LEU A 146 11.01 1.16 4.64
N LEU A 147 11.30 1.70 3.46
CA LEU A 147 12.30 2.74 3.26
C LEU A 147 12.06 3.93 4.19
N TRP A 148 10.83 4.46 4.21
CA TRP A 148 10.50 5.62 5.03
C TRP A 148 10.52 5.32 6.53
N MET A 149 10.05 4.15 6.94
CA MET A 149 10.09 3.73 8.34
C MET A 149 11.53 3.54 8.84
N LEU A 150 12.39 2.89 8.04
CA LEU A 150 13.81 2.71 8.34
C LEU A 150 14.57 4.03 8.38
N LEU A 151 14.31 4.94 7.44
CA LEU A 151 14.88 6.29 7.46
C LEU A 151 14.56 7.02 8.77
N VAL A 152 13.34 6.90 9.31
CA VAL A 152 13.01 7.48 10.62
C VAL A 152 13.72 6.77 11.76
N GLU A 153 13.78 5.43 11.75
CA GLU A 153 14.43 4.67 12.81
C GLU A 153 15.95 4.88 12.84
N SER A 154 16.60 5.26 11.73
CA SER A 154 18.02 5.68 11.72
C SER A 154 18.32 6.88 12.63
N TYR A 155 17.33 7.71 12.95
CA TYR A 155 17.47 8.83 13.89
C TYR A 155 17.12 8.45 15.33
N GLN A 156 16.65 7.23 15.58
CA GLN A 156 16.28 6.76 16.90
C GLN A 156 17.41 5.95 17.52
N LYS A 157 17.59 6.07 18.84
CA LYS A 157 18.58 5.25 19.57
C LYS A 157 18.16 3.77 19.65
N GLU A 158 16.86 3.53 19.74
CA GLU A 158 16.28 2.19 19.92
C GLU A 158 14.99 2.05 19.11
N THR A 159 14.84 0.89 18.46
CA THR A 159 13.63 0.53 17.73
C THR A 159 12.60 -0.05 18.69
N LYS A 160 11.40 0.55 18.74
CA LYS A 160 10.31 0.01 19.56
C LYS A 160 9.80 -1.30 18.97
N LEU A 161 9.44 -2.28 19.83
CA LEU A 161 8.91 -3.58 19.40
C LEU A 161 7.76 -3.48 18.37
N ARG A 162 6.82 -2.54 18.55
CA ARG A 162 5.72 -2.33 17.60
C ARG A 162 6.22 -1.92 16.21
N THR A 163 7.27 -1.09 16.15
CA THR A 163 7.92 -0.72 14.89
C THR A 163 8.62 -1.93 14.28
N ALA A 164 9.36 -2.70 15.08
CA ALA A 164 10.03 -3.91 14.62
C ALA A 164 9.04 -4.92 14.03
N ILE A 165 7.92 -5.19 14.71
CA ILE A 165 6.85 -6.08 14.20
C ILE A 165 6.32 -5.58 12.86
N TYR A 166 6.05 -4.27 12.73
CA TYR A 166 5.61 -3.69 11.46
C TYR A 166 6.64 -3.89 10.36
N LEU A 167 7.92 -3.56 10.62
CA LEU A 167 9.00 -3.71 9.66
C LEU A 167 9.16 -5.18 9.23
N SER A 168 9.11 -6.12 10.17
CA SER A 168 9.18 -7.55 9.86
C SER A 168 8.00 -8.01 9.00
N LEU A 169 6.78 -7.60 9.33
CA LEU A 169 5.59 -7.97 8.55
C LEU A 169 5.59 -7.32 7.16
N ALA A 170 5.95 -6.04 7.06
CA ALA A 170 6.07 -5.33 5.80
C ALA A 170 7.16 -5.95 4.92
N ASN A 171 8.32 -6.33 5.49
CA ASN A 171 9.40 -6.99 4.77
C ASN A 171 9.01 -8.41 4.33
N PHE A 172 8.26 -9.13 5.17
CA PHE A 172 7.67 -10.41 4.78
C PHE A 172 6.74 -10.24 3.56
N ILE A 173 5.79 -9.31 3.60
CA ILE A 173 4.85 -9.09 2.47
C ILE A 173 5.59 -8.60 1.23
N PHE A 174 6.59 -7.73 1.39
CA PHE A 174 7.47 -7.25 0.32
C PHE A 174 8.13 -8.42 -0.43
N VAL A 175 8.86 -9.29 0.27
CA VAL A 175 9.52 -10.45 -0.37
C VAL A 175 8.49 -11.47 -0.86
N PHE A 176 7.43 -11.70 -0.10
CA PHE A 176 6.44 -12.72 -0.40
C PHE A 176 5.49 -12.33 -1.55
N SER A 177 5.48 -11.06 -1.95
CA SER A 177 4.82 -10.62 -3.18
C SER A 177 5.62 -10.97 -4.44
N SER A 178 6.96 -10.88 -4.41
CA SER A 178 7.81 -11.27 -5.54
C SER A 178 9.23 -11.59 -5.09
N LEU A 179 9.71 -12.79 -5.46
CA LEU A 179 11.02 -13.31 -5.03
C LEU A 179 12.18 -12.42 -5.50
N THR A 180 12.02 -11.72 -6.62
CA THR A 180 13.02 -10.79 -7.18
C THR A 180 13.44 -9.71 -6.17
N TYR A 181 12.56 -9.34 -5.25
CA TYR A 181 12.84 -8.32 -4.25
C TYR A 181 13.69 -8.81 -3.07
N ILE A 182 14.05 -10.09 -3.01
CA ILE A 182 14.92 -10.63 -1.95
C ILE A 182 16.27 -9.92 -1.89
N TYR A 183 16.83 -9.53 -3.04
CA TYR A 183 18.10 -8.81 -3.11
C TYR A 183 18.02 -7.43 -2.43
N ILE A 184 16.88 -6.75 -2.58
CA ILE A 184 16.64 -5.45 -1.93
C ILE A 184 16.31 -5.66 -0.45
N ALA A 185 15.57 -6.71 -0.10
CA ALA A 185 15.24 -7.03 1.29
C ALA A 185 16.48 -7.30 2.14
N LEU A 186 17.54 -7.88 1.57
CA LEU A 186 18.82 -8.04 2.26
C LEU A 186 19.42 -6.70 2.70
N LEU A 187 19.26 -5.63 1.92
CA LEU A 187 19.70 -4.29 2.31
C LEU A 187 18.93 -3.79 3.53
N PHE A 188 17.63 -4.08 3.62
CA PHE A 188 16.82 -3.73 4.80
C PHE A 188 17.17 -4.53 6.05
N TYR A 189 17.72 -5.74 5.91
CA TYR A 189 18.19 -6.52 7.06
C TYR A 189 19.51 -6.01 7.63
N VAL A 190 20.36 -5.39 6.80
CA VAL A 190 21.66 -4.85 7.20
C VAL A 190 21.56 -3.40 7.69
N TRP A 191 20.48 -2.70 7.33
CA TRP A 191 20.16 -1.35 7.78
C TRP A 191 19.87 -1.32 9.29
#